data_AF-A0A2V6UCH3-F1
#
_entry.id   AF-A0A2V6UCH3-F1
#
_cell.length_a   1.000
_cell.length_b   1.000
_cell.length_c   1.000
_cell.angle_alpha   90.00
_cell.angle_beta   90.00
_cell.angle_gamma   90.00
#
_symmetry.space_group_name_H-M   'P 1'
#
loop_
_entity.id
_entity.type
_entity.pdbx_description
1 polymer ?
#
loop_
_entity_poly.entity_id
_entity_poly.type
_entity_poly.pdbx_seq_one_letter_code
_entity_poly.pdbx_strand_id
1 'polypeptide(L)' 'MTSPGVRLNDGPRLDGAGVLVVDDAPDVREVVTDILTQYGAKVTAVGSAEEARAGAPPPCA' A
#
# COMPACT_ATOMS: atom_id res chain seq x y z
N MET A 1 -20.10 -14.32 24.98
CA MET A 1 -19.09 -13.28 24.69
C MET A 1 -18.10 -13.90 23.71
N THR A 2 -18.34 -13.73 22.42
CA THR A 2 -17.47 -14.29 21.37
C THR A 2 -16.84 -13.10 20.67
N SER A 3 -15.61 -12.77 21.03
CA SER A 3 -14.82 -11.78 20.30
C SER A 3 -14.66 -12.28 18.87
N PRO A 4 -14.98 -11.49 17.82
CA PRO A 4 -14.69 -11.89 16.47
C PRO A 4 -13.17 -11.84 16.31
N GLY A 5 -12.54 -13.01 16.27
CA GLY A 5 -11.15 -13.11 15.87
C GLY A 5 -11.01 -12.47 14.49
N VAL A 6 -10.12 -11.49 14.37
CA VAL A 6 -9.77 -10.84 13.10
C VAL A 6 -9.45 -11.96 12.09
N ARG A 7 -10.34 -12.16 11.12
CA ARG A 7 -10.02 -12.90 9.91
C ARG A 7 -9.12 -11.94 9.13
N LEU A 8 -7.82 -12.19 9.09
CA LEU A 8 -6.87 -11.41 8.28
C LEU A 8 -7.25 -11.39 6.78
N ASN A 9 -8.19 -12.24 6.36
CA ASN A 9 -8.74 -12.30 5.00
C ASN A 9 -10.05 -11.53 4.75
N ASP A 10 -10.68 -10.90 5.76
CA ASP A 10 -11.90 -10.09 5.60
C ASP A 10 -11.61 -8.57 5.61
N GLY A 11 -10.34 -8.19 5.51
CA GLY A 11 -9.97 -6.79 5.32
C GLY A 11 -10.59 -6.22 4.04
N PRO A 12 -10.92 -4.92 4.00
CA PRO A 12 -11.41 -4.28 2.79
C PRO A 12 -10.41 -4.53 1.66
N ARG A 13 -10.88 -5.15 0.58
CA ARG A 13 -10.06 -5.31 -0.63
C ARG A 13 -9.70 -3.93 -1.16
N LEU A 14 -8.42 -3.76 -1.50
CA LEU A 14 -7.90 -2.53 -2.07
C LEU A 14 -7.96 -2.55 -3.60
N ASP A 15 -8.80 -3.43 -4.16
CA ASP A 15 -9.03 -3.57 -5.60
C ASP A 15 -9.29 -2.19 -6.23
N GLY A 16 -8.36 -1.75 -7.08
CA GLY A 16 -8.46 -0.46 -7.79
C GLY A 16 -7.97 0.77 -7.01
N ALA A 17 -7.54 0.63 -5.76
CA ALA A 17 -6.90 1.70 -5.00
C ALA A 17 -5.44 1.88 -5.46
N GLY A 18 -5.05 3.12 -5.76
CA GLY A 18 -3.65 3.49 -5.97
C GLY A 18 -3.00 3.86 -4.64
N VAL A 19 -1.96 3.12 -4.22
CA VAL A 19 -1.29 3.33 -2.94
C VAL A 19 0.17 3.72 -3.17
N LEU A 20 0.61 4.83 -2.57
CA LEU A 20 2.00 5.28 -2.61
C LEU A 20 2.67 4.93 -1.27
N VAL A 21 3.68 4.08 -1.32
CA VAL A 21 4.46 3.67 -0.14
C VAL A 21 5.80 4.40 -0.20
N VAL A 22 6.12 5.14 0.85
CA VAL A 22 7.41 5.84 1.00
C VAL A 22 8.15 5.18 2.15
N ASP A 23 9.19 4.41 1.82
CA ASP A 23 10.04 3.78 2.80
C ASP A 23 11.49 3.73 2.30
N ASP A 24 12.40 4.26 3.12
CA ASP A 24 13.82 4.37 2.81
C ASP A 24 14.54 3.00 2.91
N ALA A 25 13.91 2.02 3.57
CA ALA A 25 14.43 0.66 3.70
C ALA A 25 13.89 -0.25 2.58
N PRO A 26 14.78 -0.80 1.72
CA PRO A 26 14.35 -1.61 0.57
C PRO A 26 13.61 -2.88 0.99
N ASP A 27 14.03 -3.53 2.08
CA ASP A 27 13.43 -4.78 2.57
C ASP A 27 11.99 -4.57 3.06
N VAL A 28 11.73 -3.46 3.76
CA VAL A 28 10.39 -3.12 4.25
C VAL A 28 9.49 -2.76 3.07
N ARG A 29 10.02 -1.97 2.13
CA ARG A 29 9.31 -1.56 0.93
C ARG A 29 8.83 -2.74 0.10
N GLU A 30 9.67 -3.77 -0.08
CA GLU A 30 9.32 -4.99 -0.81
C GLU A 30 8.17 -5.74 -0.12
N VAL A 31 8.29 -6.01 1.18
CA VAL A 31 7.26 -6.71 1.96
C VAL A 31 5.94 -5.96 1.95
N VAL A 32 5.96 -4.64 2.14
CA VAL A 32 4.73 -3.82 2.14
C VAL A 32 4.08 -3.80 0.76
N THR A 33 4.88 -3.72 -0.31
CA THR A 33 4.39 -3.77 -1.70
C THR A 33 3.71 -5.09 -2.01
N ASP A 34 4.32 -6.20 -1.59
CA ASP A 34 3.77 -7.54 -1.80
C ASP A 34 2.45 -7.72 -1.07
N ILE A 35 2.38 -7.30 0.20
CA ILE A 35 1.16 -7.39 1.01
C ILE A 35 0.04 -6.59 0.34
N LEU A 36 0.27 -5.32 0.02
CA LEU A 36 -0.75 -4.45 -0.57
C LEU A 36 -1.21 -4.92 -1.96
N THR A 37 -0.29 -5.47 -2.77
CA THR A 37 -0.61 -6.05 -4.07
C THR A 37 -1.48 -7.30 -3.93
N GLN A 38 -1.23 -8.14 -2.92
CA GLN A 38 -2.09 -9.29 -2.61
C GLN A 38 -3.53 -8.89 -2.25
N TYR A 39 -3.71 -7.69 -1.69
CA TYR A 39 -5.03 -7.10 -1.44
C TYR A 39 -5.65 -6.39 -2.65
N GLY A 40 -5.01 -6.42 -3.82
CA GLY A 40 -5.52 -5.84 -5.07
C GLY A 40 -5.18 -4.37 -5.30
N ALA A 41 -4.33 -3.78 -4.46
CA ALA A 41 -3.88 -2.40 -4.62
C ALA A 41 -2.90 -2.28 -5.79
N LYS A 42 -2.93 -1.13 -6.47
CA LYS A 42 -1.87 -0.69 -7.38
C LYS A 42 -0.86 0.10 -6.58
N VAL A 43 0.24 -0.55 -6.19
CA VAL A 43 1.25 0.04 -5.31
C VAL A 43 2.33 0.72 -6.14
N THR A 44 2.66 1.96 -5.77
CA THR A 44 3.86 2.67 -6.22
C THR A 44 4.76 2.81 -5.00
N ALA A 45 5.93 2.18 -5.03
CA ALA A 45 6.84 2.16 -3.89
C ALA A 45 8.07 3.01 -4.21
N VAL A 46 8.36 3.99 -3.36
CA VAL A 46 9.47 4.93 -3.52
C VAL A 46 10.37 4.93 -2.29
N GLY A 47 11.64 5.26 -2.47
CA GLY A 47 12.66 5.26 -1.42
C GLY A 47 12.86 6.59 -0.71
N SER A 48 12.09 7.62 -1.09
CA SER A 48 12.14 8.94 -0.47
C SER A 48 10.88 9.76 -0.76
N ALA A 49 10.64 10.77 0.08
CA ALA A 49 9.52 11.71 -0.10
C ALA A 49 9.62 12.53 -1.40
N GLU A 50 10.84 12.79 -1.89
CA GLU A 50 11.07 13.53 -3.13
C GLU A 50 10.69 12.70 -4.35
N GLU A 51 11.05 11.42 -4.38
CA GLU A 51 10.60 10.47 -5.40
C GLU A 51 9.06 10.34 -5.39
N ALA A 52 8.44 10.31 -4.21
CA ALA A 52 6.98 10.27 -4.07
C ALA A 52 6.30 11.48 -4.71
N ARG A 53 6.86 12.68 -4.51
CA ARG A 53 6.32 13.92 -5.10
C ARG A 53 6.45 13.95 -6.63
N ALA A 54 7.48 13.33 -7.19
CA ALA A 54 7.65 13.24 -8.64
C ALA A 54 6.77 12.15 -9.28
N GLY A 55 6.46 11.08 -8.55
CA GLY A 55 5.69 9.93 -9.04
C GLY A 55 4.19 9.93 -8.73
N ALA A 56 3.71 10.78 -7.81
CA ALA A 56 2.30 10.86 -7.47
C ALA A 56 1.48 11.41 -8.66
N PRO A 57 0.35 10.76 -9.04
CA PRO A 57 -0.58 11.36 -10.00
C PRO A 57 -1.06 12.71 -9.46
N PRO A 58 -1.32 13.71 -10.33
CA PRO A 58 -1.81 15.01 -9.89
C PRO A 58 -3.07 14.80 -9.04
N PRO A 59 -3.26 15.56 -7.94
CA PRO A 59 -4.52 15.50 -7.22
C PRO A 59 -5.62 15.84 -8.22
N CYS A 60 -6.61 14.95 -8.38
CA CYS A 60 -7.79 15.25 -9.20
C CYS A 60 -8.35 16.60 -8.76
N ALA A 61 -8.28 17.58 -9.66
CA ALA A 61 -8.98 18.85 -9.55
C ALA A 61 -10.46 18.65 -9.91
#